data_AF-A0A1Z5K530-F1
#
_entry.id   AF-A0A1Z5K530-F1
#
_cell.length_a   1.000
_cell.length_b   1.000
_cell.length_c   1.000
_cell.angle_alpha   90.00
_cell.angle_beta   90.00
_cell.angle_gamma   90.00
#
_symmetry.space_group_name_H-M   'P 1'
#
loop_
_entity.id
_entity.type
_entity.pdbx_description
1 polymer ?
#
loop_
_entity_poly.entity_id
_entity_poly.type
_entity_poly.pdbx_seq_one_letter_code
_entity_poly.pdbx_strand_id
1 'polypeptide(L)'
;MRLTRTLLDRVRSLKSLALSVHFKQPELGMKENEILSRATAYLVAVDPPSDKDDDESGPYSHLKRSEKQREERLFQNLHKYSQPTGPGRQIMDLGWLEFVPREVRPQVHIVASSHVLAPYLWQDYYPQEWLKRVRAEHCTYSLEVFDPNKPQEALAKLALNRDVFHHPEGRDIALIHLQEEHSSLKLLRRLGVAMHRLRDPDKLYQKGEDLLFDGFVVSERNVADSESFSAAASKQNNTNEDTRVFYPYTEQGKLAFHTNDRFFATTPEPLPEGLCGAPVLDQDGDLCGTVEGIVPVTHKDKRLAGSAAFLPSYIVQSFIDFVERGLLQQIMPKDLFDLVVTAKKTNSIGGGFFKKDKDGKYTGLTDVEEAYDSALDTLQKRYTPEEYKAISKTIEDERKEVLEIMDKEGGELDEIIARVRAKTLQIREMVMDQYQKGKIKFPSK
;
A
#
# COMPACT_ATOMS: atom_id res chain seq x y z
N MET A 1 36.65 11.52 6.32
CA MET A 1 35.84 11.08 7.48
C MET A 1 35.17 12.28 8.18
N ARG A 2 34.22 12.98 7.54
CA ARG A 2 33.41 14.06 8.16
C ARG A 2 31.89 13.81 8.09
N LEU A 3 31.48 12.61 7.64
CA LEU A 3 30.09 12.24 7.38
C LEU A 3 29.35 11.68 8.61
N THR A 4 29.99 11.50 9.76
CA THR A 4 29.40 10.73 10.86
C THR A 4 28.63 11.55 11.89
N ARG A 5 28.80 12.89 11.98
CA ARG A 5 28.15 13.66 13.06
C ARG A 5 26.76 14.19 12.69
N THR A 6 26.60 14.74 11.50
CA THR A 6 25.34 15.36 11.05
C THR A 6 24.19 14.37 10.87
N LEU A 7 24.47 13.15 10.41
CA LEU A 7 23.46 12.11 10.21
C LEU A 7 22.99 11.55 11.55
N LEU A 8 23.92 11.22 12.45
CA LEU A 8 23.61 10.81 13.83
C LEU A 8 22.88 11.91 14.62
N ASP A 9 23.24 13.18 14.45
CA ASP A 9 22.57 14.29 15.14
C ASP A 9 21.15 14.53 14.60
N ARG A 10 20.91 14.33 13.28
CA ARG A 10 19.54 14.31 12.72
C ARG A 10 18.74 13.12 13.25
N VAL A 11 19.34 11.93 13.24
CA VAL A 11 18.71 10.67 13.67
C VAL A 11 18.37 10.67 15.17
N ARG A 12 19.20 11.26 16.03
CA ARG A 12 18.93 11.39 17.47
C ARG A 12 17.71 12.26 17.80
N SER A 13 17.21 13.04 16.85
CA SER A 13 15.97 13.81 17.03
C SER A 13 14.71 13.07 16.56
N LEU A 14 14.88 11.98 15.83
CA LEU A 14 13.77 11.22 15.26
C LEU A 14 12.99 10.55 16.40
N LYS A 15 11.68 10.71 16.32
CA LYS A 15 10.75 9.98 17.18
C LYS A 15 10.54 8.60 16.58
N SER A 16 10.74 7.59 17.39
CA SER A 16 10.49 6.22 16.99
C SER A 16 8.99 5.91 17.20
N LEU A 17 8.43 5.04 16.36
CA LEU A 17 7.04 4.58 16.44
C LEU A 17 6.94 3.13 16.94
N ALA A 18 6.13 2.91 17.97
CA ALA A 18 5.78 1.58 18.42
C ALA A 18 4.34 1.28 18.03
N LEU A 19 4.12 0.13 17.40
CA LEU A 19 2.77 -0.39 17.19
C LEU A 19 2.44 -1.36 18.30
N SER A 20 1.31 -1.12 18.96
CA SER A 20 0.78 -1.96 20.03
C SER A 20 -0.50 -2.64 19.59
N VAL A 21 -0.56 -3.96 19.78
CA VAL A 21 -1.77 -4.76 19.63
C VAL A 21 -2.37 -4.95 21.00
N HIS A 22 -3.63 -4.54 21.14
CA HIS A 22 -4.41 -4.73 22.35
C HIS A 22 -5.47 -5.79 22.06
N PHE A 23 -5.70 -6.72 22.98
CA PHE A 23 -6.72 -7.76 22.79
C PHE A 23 -7.68 -7.85 23.97
N LYS A 24 -8.90 -8.31 23.68
CA LYS A 24 -9.93 -8.58 24.69
C LYS A 24 -10.77 -9.78 24.31
N GLN A 25 -10.89 -10.72 25.24
CA GLN A 25 -11.75 -11.90 25.12
C GLN A 25 -12.76 -11.95 26.26
N PRO A 26 -13.95 -11.35 26.09
CA PRO A 26 -14.98 -11.35 27.13
C PRO A 26 -15.40 -12.76 27.55
N GLU A 27 -15.37 -13.76 26.64
CA GLU A 27 -15.75 -15.14 26.99
C GLU A 27 -14.77 -15.81 27.96
N LEU A 28 -13.54 -15.30 28.06
CA LEU A 28 -12.54 -15.73 29.05
C LEU A 28 -12.58 -14.89 30.35
N GLY A 29 -13.55 -13.98 30.46
CA GLY A 29 -13.71 -13.11 31.63
C GLY A 29 -12.86 -11.83 31.60
N MET A 30 -12.22 -11.50 30.48
CA MET A 30 -11.45 -10.25 30.33
C MET A 30 -12.39 -9.03 30.35
N LYS A 31 -12.14 -8.10 31.28
CA LYS A 31 -12.94 -6.87 31.41
C LYS A 31 -12.39 -5.72 30.58
N GLU A 32 -11.08 -5.67 30.42
CA GLU A 32 -10.35 -4.59 29.75
C GLU A 32 -9.50 -5.16 28.61
N ASN A 33 -8.99 -4.28 27.75
CA ASN A 33 -8.02 -4.69 26.74
C ASN A 33 -6.65 -4.82 27.41
N GLU A 34 -5.95 -5.89 27.10
CA GLU A 34 -4.56 -6.10 27.54
C GLU A 34 -3.63 -5.98 26.34
N ILE A 35 -2.36 -5.65 26.57
CA ILE A 35 -1.36 -5.64 25.49
C ILE A 35 -1.06 -7.10 25.10
N LEU A 36 -1.36 -7.43 23.85
CA LEU A 36 -1.03 -8.74 23.27
C LEU A 36 0.44 -8.77 22.84
N SER A 37 0.88 -7.70 22.18
CA SER A 37 2.20 -7.61 21.55
C SER A 37 2.51 -6.16 21.19
N ARG A 38 3.81 -5.86 21.03
CA ARG A 38 4.31 -4.54 20.62
C ARG A 38 5.55 -4.71 19.73
N ALA A 39 5.68 -3.89 18.69
CA ALA A 39 6.85 -3.87 17.81
C ALA A 39 7.20 -2.47 17.36
N THR A 40 8.39 -2.35 16.78
CA THR A 40 8.74 -1.21 15.93
C THR A 40 7.79 -1.15 14.73
N ALA A 41 7.37 0.07 14.39
CA ALA A 41 6.68 0.36 13.14
C ALA A 41 7.27 1.61 12.50
N TYR A 42 6.94 1.85 11.24
CA TYR A 42 7.36 3.06 10.53
C TYR A 42 6.35 3.46 9.47
N LEU A 43 6.46 4.71 9.01
CA LEU A 43 5.58 5.28 7.98
C LEU A 43 6.27 5.21 6.62
N VAL A 44 5.56 4.73 5.61
CA VAL A 44 5.93 4.84 4.19
C VAL A 44 4.96 5.79 3.51
N ALA A 45 5.47 6.85 2.89
CA ALA A 45 4.65 7.78 2.14
C ALA A 45 4.12 7.11 0.85
N VAL A 46 2.83 7.31 0.56
CA VAL A 46 2.19 6.86 -0.69
C VAL A 46 2.60 7.74 -1.87
N ASP A 47 2.72 9.04 -1.62
CA ASP A 47 3.04 10.00 -2.67
C ASP A 47 4.53 10.33 -2.70
N PRO A 48 5.06 10.70 -3.89
CA PRO A 48 6.39 11.28 -4.00
C PRO A 48 6.49 12.57 -3.15
N PRO A 49 7.72 13.02 -2.84
CA PRO A 49 7.94 14.39 -2.35
C PRO A 49 7.11 15.34 -3.19
N SER A 50 6.19 16.07 -2.59
CA SER A 50 5.87 17.34 -3.20
C SER A 50 7.04 18.26 -2.90
N ASP A 51 7.55 18.98 -3.91
CA ASP A 51 8.50 20.09 -3.70
C ASP A 51 7.93 21.19 -2.78
N LYS A 52 6.68 21.01 -2.30
CA LYS A 52 5.81 21.98 -1.65
C LYS A 52 5.61 21.69 -0.16
N ASP A 53 5.98 20.51 0.36
CA ASP A 53 5.68 20.12 1.76
C ASP A 53 6.58 20.79 2.82
N ASP A 54 7.67 21.46 2.41
CA ASP A 54 8.64 22.01 3.36
C ASP A 54 8.33 23.43 3.87
N ASP A 55 7.27 24.13 3.41
CA ASP A 55 7.28 25.59 3.59
C ASP A 55 5.92 26.33 3.57
N GLU A 56 4.83 25.72 4.05
CA GLU A 56 3.56 26.46 4.27
C GLU A 56 3.62 27.41 5.48
N SER A 57 4.64 27.31 6.34
CA SER A 57 4.84 28.17 7.51
C SER A 57 5.75 29.38 7.25
N GLY A 58 6.35 29.49 6.06
CA GLY A 58 7.18 30.63 5.70
C GLY A 58 6.38 31.94 5.55
N PRO A 59 7.00 33.12 5.80
CA PRO A 59 6.33 34.43 5.74
C PRO A 59 5.70 34.78 4.37
N TYR A 60 5.98 33.99 3.34
CA TYR A 60 5.47 34.15 1.97
C TYR A 60 4.49 33.05 1.52
N SER A 61 3.96 32.24 2.44
CA SER A 61 3.01 31.16 2.11
C SER A 61 1.78 31.64 1.34
N HIS A 62 1.34 32.89 1.56
CA HIS A 62 0.24 33.53 0.82
C HIS A 62 0.56 33.76 -0.67
N LEU A 63 1.82 34.07 -1.03
CA LEU A 63 2.24 34.24 -2.42
C LEU A 63 2.29 32.90 -3.15
N LYS A 64 2.84 31.85 -2.50
CA LYS A 64 2.84 30.47 -3.02
C LYS A 64 1.39 29.97 -3.24
N ARG A 65 0.46 30.30 -2.33
CA ARG A 65 -0.97 29.96 -2.46
C ARG A 65 -1.65 30.69 -3.63
N SER A 66 -1.29 31.96 -3.86
CA SER A 66 -1.81 32.74 -4.99
C SER A 66 -1.27 32.25 -6.34
N GLU A 67 0.01 31.86 -6.38
CA GLU A 67 0.63 31.28 -7.57
C GLU A 67 0.03 29.91 -7.89
N LYS A 68 -0.17 29.06 -6.88
CA LYS A 68 -0.89 27.79 -7.00
C LYS A 68 -2.31 27.96 -7.54
N GLN A 69 -3.09 28.92 -7.02
CA GLN A 69 -4.42 29.20 -7.56
C GLN A 69 -4.38 29.70 -9.01
N ARG A 70 -3.31 30.39 -9.40
CA ARG A 70 -3.13 30.86 -10.79
C ARG A 70 -2.75 29.71 -11.71
N GLU A 71 -1.85 28.83 -11.29
CA GLU A 71 -1.48 27.60 -11.99
C GLU A 71 -2.68 26.66 -12.10
N GLU A 72 -3.43 26.43 -11.03
CA GLU A 72 -4.66 25.61 -11.02
C GLU A 72 -5.72 26.18 -11.97
N ARG A 73 -5.90 27.51 -12.02
CA ARG A 73 -6.82 28.14 -12.99
C ARG A 73 -6.32 28.02 -14.43
N LEU A 74 -5.02 28.20 -14.66
CA LEU A 74 -4.42 28.02 -16.00
C LEU A 74 -4.48 26.56 -16.45
N PHE A 75 -4.33 25.62 -15.53
CA PHE A 75 -4.33 24.18 -15.75
C PHE A 75 -5.75 23.61 -15.94
N GLN A 76 -6.72 24.05 -15.13
CA GLN A 76 -8.15 23.74 -15.32
C GLN A 76 -8.66 24.21 -16.69
N ASN A 77 -8.05 25.27 -17.24
CA ASN A 77 -8.35 25.76 -18.58
C ASN A 77 -7.69 24.95 -19.71
N LEU A 78 -6.75 24.03 -19.44
CA LEU A 78 -5.90 23.42 -20.48
C LEU A 78 -6.04 21.90 -20.74
N HIS A 79 -6.37 21.02 -19.78
CA HIS A 79 -6.92 19.64 -19.97
C HIS A 79 -6.74 18.72 -18.73
N LYS A 80 -7.44 17.57 -18.76
CA LYS A 80 -7.58 16.48 -17.78
C LYS A 80 -6.29 16.01 -17.10
N TYR A 81 -6.40 15.81 -15.78
CA TYR A 81 -5.51 15.01 -14.90
C TYR A 81 -4.15 15.64 -14.55
N SER A 82 -3.99 16.08 -13.30
CA SER A 82 -2.69 16.41 -12.72
C SER A 82 -2.02 15.14 -12.19
N GLN A 83 -0.86 14.74 -12.72
CA GLN A 83 -0.01 13.76 -12.04
C GLN A 83 0.49 14.35 -10.71
N PRO A 84 0.59 13.55 -9.63
CA PRO A 84 1.28 13.97 -8.42
C PRO A 84 2.74 14.34 -8.75
N THR A 85 3.19 15.46 -8.20
CA THR A 85 4.44 16.16 -8.48
C THR A 85 5.70 15.28 -8.46
N GLY A 86 6.55 15.41 -9.49
CA GLY A 86 7.88 14.80 -9.62
C GLY A 86 8.40 14.92 -11.07
N PRO A 87 9.71 14.71 -11.35
CA PRO A 87 10.24 14.63 -12.71
C PRO A 87 9.48 13.56 -13.50
N GLY A 88 9.18 13.80 -14.79
CA GLY A 88 8.19 13.07 -15.60
C GLY A 88 8.20 11.53 -15.46
N ARG A 89 7.45 11.03 -14.47
CA ARG A 89 7.27 9.60 -14.19
C ARG A 89 6.36 8.98 -15.25
N GLN A 90 6.68 7.77 -15.66
CA GLN A 90 5.82 7.01 -16.56
C GLN A 90 4.60 6.49 -15.78
N ILE A 91 3.52 6.15 -16.48
CA ILE A 91 2.27 5.67 -15.84
C ILE A 91 2.52 4.38 -15.07
N MET A 92 3.43 3.54 -15.59
CA MET A 92 3.86 2.30 -14.91
C MET A 92 4.59 2.56 -13.59
N ASP A 93 5.22 3.72 -13.43
CA ASP A 93 6.01 4.07 -12.24
C ASP A 93 5.13 4.64 -11.12
N LEU A 94 3.91 5.11 -11.42
CA LEU A 94 2.98 5.66 -10.43
C LEU A 94 2.55 4.59 -9.43
N GLY A 95 2.37 4.93 -8.16
CA GLY A 95 1.68 4.08 -7.18
C GLY A 95 0.24 3.78 -7.63
N TRP A 96 -0.36 2.70 -7.15
CA TRP A 96 -1.75 2.37 -7.53
C TRP A 96 -2.73 3.39 -6.94
N LEU A 97 -2.46 3.89 -5.74
CA LEU A 97 -3.31 4.91 -5.14
C LEU A 97 -3.11 6.29 -5.80
N GLU A 98 -2.02 6.55 -6.53
CA GLU A 98 -1.82 7.83 -7.25
C GLU A 98 -2.89 8.10 -8.33
N PHE A 99 -3.69 7.09 -8.69
CA PHE A 99 -4.79 7.22 -9.65
C PHE A 99 -6.07 7.84 -9.07
N VAL A 100 -6.14 8.06 -7.75
CA VAL A 100 -7.29 8.69 -7.09
C VAL A 100 -6.90 9.97 -6.34
N PRO A 101 -7.84 10.92 -6.15
CA PRO A 101 -7.59 12.13 -5.38
C PRO A 101 -7.06 11.81 -3.98
N ARG A 102 -6.17 12.67 -3.46
CA ARG A 102 -5.53 12.50 -2.15
C ARG A 102 -6.55 12.39 -1.01
N GLU A 103 -7.72 12.97 -1.15
CA GLU A 103 -8.77 13.04 -0.14
C GLU A 103 -9.48 11.70 0.11
N VAL A 104 -9.37 10.76 -0.83
CA VAL A 104 -10.09 9.47 -0.76
C VAL A 104 -9.17 8.27 -0.60
N ARG A 105 -7.86 8.50 -0.42
CA ARG A 105 -6.86 7.45 -0.25
C ARG A 105 -6.01 7.70 0.99
N PRO A 106 -5.41 6.65 1.56
CA PRO A 106 -4.32 6.81 2.52
C PRO A 106 -3.17 7.62 1.91
N GLN A 107 -2.55 8.46 2.73
CA GLN A 107 -1.33 9.20 2.42
C GLN A 107 -0.08 8.48 2.92
N VAL A 108 -0.24 7.60 3.92
CA VAL A 108 0.86 6.79 4.46
C VAL A 108 0.42 5.35 4.71
N HIS A 109 1.35 4.43 4.58
CA HIS A 109 1.24 3.08 5.12
C HIS A 109 2.02 2.98 6.42
N ILE A 110 1.44 2.35 7.45
CA ILE A 110 2.19 1.93 8.64
C ILE A 110 2.64 0.50 8.39
N VAL A 111 3.94 0.28 8.43
CA VAL A 111 4.56 -1.04 8.23
C VAL A 111 5.06 -1.57 9.57
N ALA A 112 4.81 -2.85 9.84
CA ALA A 112 5.34 -3.57 11.00
C ALA A 112 5.47 -5.07 10.71
N SER A 113 6.08 -5.82 11.64
CA SER A 113 6.12 -7.29 11.57
C SER A 113 4.71 -7.90 11.69
N SER A 114 4.44 -8.89 10.85
CA SER A 114 3.16 -9.61 10.80
C SER A 114 2.94 -10.47 12.05
N HIS A 115 3.99 -11.12 12.55
CA HIS A 115 3.93 -11.93 13.77
C HIS A 115 3.60 -11.11 15.00
N VAL A 116 3.98 -9.83 15.01
CA VAL A 116 3.58 -8.93 16.10
C VAL A 116 2.14 -8.49 15.92
N LEU A 117 1.72 -8.09 14.70
CA LEU A 117 0.36 -7.61 14.45
C LEU A 117 -0.72 -8.68 14.63
N ALA A 118 -0.39 -9.94 14.35
CA ALA A 118 -1.30 -11.07 14.49
C ALA A 118 -0.57 -12.30 15.05
N PRO A 119 -0.17 -12.31 16.34
CA PRO A 119 0.60 -13.41 16.93
C PRO A 119 -0.10 -14.76 16.79
N TYR A 120 -1.44 -14.76 16.78
CA TYR A 120 -2.28 -15.94 16.58
C TYR A 120 -2.17 -16.61 15.21
N LEU A 121 -1.59 -15.95 14.20
CA LEU A 121 -1.27 -16.53 12.90
C LEU A 121 0.11 -17.19 12.86
N TRP A 122 0.95 -17.00 13.88
CA TRP A 122 2.36 -17.38 13.89
C TRP A 122 2.64 -18.39 15.01
N GLN A 123 1.95 -19.54 14.96
CA GLN A 123 2.00 -20.56 16.03
C GLN A 123 3.38 -21.17 16.27
N ASP A 124 4.23 -21.22 15.24
CA ASP A 124 5.61 -21.68 15.37
C ASP A 124 6.47 -20.69 16.18
N TYR A 125 6.10 -19.40 16.15
CA TYR A 125 6.76 -18.35 16.92
C TYR A 125 6.15 -18.22 18.31
N TYR A 126 4.83 -18.38 18.42
CA TYR A 126 4.06 -18.25 19.66
C TYR A 126 3.31 -19.56 19.97
N PRO A 127 3.97 -20.52 20.66
CA PRO A 127 3.41 -21.85 20.89
C PRO A 127 2.33 -21.91 21.98
N GLN A 128 1.93 -20.77 22.56
CA GLN A 128 1.01 -20.74 23.69
C GLN A 128 -0.41 -21.15 23.25
N GLU A 129 -0.95 -22.23 23.83
CA GLU A 129 -2.26 -22.80 23.44
C GLU A 129 -3.43 -21.81 23.54
N TRP A 130 -3.39 -20.88 24.50
CA TRP A 130 -4.46 -19.89 24.66
C TRP A 130 -4.54 -18.94 23.46
N LEU A 131 -3.41 -18.67 22.79
CA LEU A 131 -3.33 -17.76 21.65
C LEU A 131 -4.10 -18.29 20.43
N LYS A 132 -4.28 -19.61 20.33
CA LYS A 132 -5.13 -20.24 19.29
C LYS A 132 -6.61 -19.83 19.38
N ARG A 133 -7.03 -19.27 20.51
CA ARG A 133 -8.38 -18.74 20.70
C ARG A 133 -8.50 -17.28 20.29
N VAL A 134 -7.38 -16.56 20.15
CA VAL A 134 -7.36 -15.16 19.72
C VAL A 134 -7.62 -15.08 18.21
N ARG A 135 -8.36 -14.05 17.81
CA ARG A 135 -8.82 -13.79 16.44
C ARG A 135 -8.69 -12.30 16.19
N ALA A 136 -8.67 -11.89 14.92
CA ALA A 136 -8.57 -10.48 14.52
C ALA A 136 -9.63 -9.59 15.19
N GLU A 137 -10.87 -10.08 15.33
CA GLU A 137 -11.96 -9.35 15.97
C GLU A 137 -11.77 -9.06 17.47
N HIS A 138 -10.88 -9.82 18.13
CA HIS A 138 -10.50 -9.58 19.52
C HIS A 138 -9.43 -8.48 19.65
N CYS A 139 -8.82 -8.06 18.53
CA CYS A 139 -7.69 -7.16 18.52
C CYS A 139 -8.09 -5.72 18.15
N THR A 140 -7.40 -4.77 18.77
CA THR A 140 -7.41 -3.35 18.42
C THR A 140 -5.97 -2.84 18.38
N TYR A 141 -5.72 -1.81 17.60
CA TYR A 141 -4.37 -1.41 17.24
C TYR A 141 -4.14 0.07 17.56
N SER A 142 -2.95 0.39 18.06
CA SER A 142 -2.55 1.77 18.30
C SER A 142 -1.10 2.02 17.89
N LEU A 143 -0.84 3.18 17.32
CA LEU A 143 0.50 3.69 17.05
C LEU A 143 0.90 4.68 18.14
N GLU A 144 1.98 4.37 18.86
CA GLU A 144 2.51 5.14 19.97
C GLU A 144 3.82 5.82 19.54
N VAL A 145 3.97 7.12 19.85
CA VAL A 145 5.15 7.93 19.48
C VAL A 145 6.02 8.13 20.72
N PHE A 146 7.31 7.80 20.66
CA PHE A 146 8.21 7.97 21.79
C PHE A 146 9.33 8.96 21.53
N ASP A 147 9.75 9.66 22.58
CA ASP A 147 10.93 10.50 22.59
C ASP A 147 12.15 9.69 23.07
N PRO A 148 13.28 9.66 22.35
CA PRO A 148 14.51 9.05 22.86
C PRO A 148 14.97 9.66 24.20
N ASN A 149 14.61 10.92 24.48
CA ASN A 149 14.97 11.59 25.74
C ASN A 149 13.99 11.27 26.90
N LYS A 150 12.81 10.73 26.59
CA LYS A 150 11.75 10.36 27.55
C LYS A 150 11.08 9.04 27.13
N PRO A 151 11.82 7.92 27.13
CA PRO A 151 11.34 6.65 26.59
C PRO A 151 10.22 6.01 27.44
N GLN A 152 10.01 6.47 28.68
CA GLN A 152 9.02 5.90 29.58
C GLN A 152 7.57 6.30 29.26
N GLU A 153 7.37 7.36 28.47
CA GLU A 153 6.03 7.92 28.20
C GLU A 153 5.84 8.17 26.71
N ALA A 154 4.75 7.64 26.15
CA ALA A 154 4.37 7.92 24.78
C ALA A 154 3.89 9.39 24.67
N LEU A 155 4.49 10.15 23.76
CA LEU A 155 4.11 11.52 23.43
C LEU A 155 2.71 11.61 22.81
N ALA A 156 2.30 10.55 22.11
CA ALA A 156 0.99 10.43 21.50
C ALA A 156 0.63 8.96 21.32
N LYS A 157 -0.67 8.68 21.34
CA LYS A 157 -1.26 7.38 21.01
C LYS A 157 -2.37 7.60 19.99
N LEU A 158 -2.22 6.98 18.83
CA LEU A 158 -3.10 7.14 17.67
C LEU A 158 -3.82 5.83 17.40
N ALA A 159 -5.13 5.88 17.18
CA ALA A 159 -5.92 4.71 16.82
C ALA A 159 -5.68 4.29 15.37
N LEU A 160 -5.59 2.98 15.13
CA LEU A 160 -5.41 2.40 13.81
C LEU A 160 -6.67 1.65 13.37
N ASN A 161 -6.83 1.48 12.06
CA ASN A 161 -7.90 0.66 11.48
C ASN A 161 -7.76 -0.79 11.94
N ARG A 162 -8.88 -1.53 11.90
CA ARG A 162 -8.88 -2.97 12.24
C ARG A 162 -8.40 -3.86 11.11
N ASP A 163 -8.49 -3.37 9.88
CA ASP A 163 -8.10 -4.11 8.69
C ASP A 163 -6.58 -4.11 8.54
N VAL A 164 -5.96 -5.22 8.93
CA VAL A 164 -4.53 -5.47 8.75
C VAL A 164 -4.34 -6.24 7.44
N PHE A 165 -3.48 -5.72 6.58
CA PHE A 165 -3.06 -6.42 5.37
C PHE A 165 -1.81 -7.21 5.68
N HIS A 166 -1.88 -8.54 5.57
CA HIS A 166 -0.73 -9.43 5.70
C HIS A 166 -0.15 -9.77 4.33
N HIS A 167 1.17 -9.98 4.26
CA HIS A 167 1.81 -10.38 3.01
C HIS A 167 1.19 -11.69 2.47
N PRO A 168 0.76 -11.76 1.19
CA PRO A 168 0.01 -12.90 0.65
C PRO A 168 0.79 -14.21 0.64
N GLU A 169 2.12 -14.13 0.52
CA GLU A 169 3.02 -15.30 0.59
C GLU A 169 3.43 -15.69 2.02
N GLY A 170 2.84 -15.08 3.06
CA GLY A 170 3.16 -15.41 4.45
C GLY A 170 4.50 -14.87 4.97
N ARG A 171 5.04 -13.82 4.33
CA ARG A 171 6.23 -13.11 4.84
C ARG A 171 5.89 -12.34 6.12
N ASP A 172 6.89 -12.14 6.97
CA ASP A 172 6.72 -11.44 8.25
C ASP A 172 6.65 -9.91 8.10
N ILE A 173 5.68 -9.44 7.33
CA ILE A 173 5.42 -8.01 7.13
C ILE A 173 3.92 -7.79 6.96
N ALA A 174 3.42 -6.70 7.52
CA ALA A 174 2.03 -6.31 7.42
C ALA A 174 1.89 -4.78 7.32
N LEU A 175 0.80 -4.36 6.68
CA LEU A 175 0.41 -2.96 6.54
C LEU A 175 -0.88 -2.69 7.32
N ILE A 176 -0.96 -1.50 7.91
CA ILE A 176 -2.15 -0.99 8.59
C ILE A 176 -2.24 0.52 8.37
N HIS A 177 -3.42 1.10 8.55
CA HIS A 177 -3.68 2.51 8.30
C HIS A 177 -4.22 3.23 9.54
N LEU A 178 -4.06 4.55 9.57
CA LEU A 178 -4.60 5.41 10.62
C LEU A 178 -6.13 5.45 10.54
N GLN A 179 -6.80 5.44 11.69
CA GLN A 179 -8.27 5.58 11.73
C GLN A 179 -8.71 7.01 11.40
N GLU A 180 -8.01 8.01 11.93
CA GLU A 180 -8.24 9.43 11.64
C GLU A 180 -6.98 10.03 10.98
N GLU A 181 -6.75 9.71 9.71
CA GLU A 181 -5.47 10.00 9.05
C GLU A 181 -5.09 11.49 9.08
N HIS A 182 -6.01 12.40 8.72
CA HIS A 182 -5.68 13.82 8.59
C HIS A 182 -5.21 14.46 9.91
N SER A 183 -5.94 14.24 11.00
CA SER A 183 -5.59 14.76 12.33
C SER A 183 -4.31 14.11 12.87
N SER A 184 -4.17 12.80 12.65
CA SER A 184 -3.00 12.01 13.06
C SER A 184 -1.72 12.44 12.35
N LEU A 185 -1.75 12.60 11.03
CA LEU A 185 -0.59 13.06 10.26
C LEU A 185 -0.14 14.47 10.66
N LYS A 186 -1.09 15.37 10.95
CA LYS A 186 -0.77 16.70 11.47
C LYS A 186 -0.04 16.62 12.81
N LEU A 187 -0.47 15.71 13.70
CA LEU A 187 0.19 15.48 14.99
C LEU A 187 1.59 14.87 14.78
N LEU A 188 1.71 13.83 13.96
CA LEU A 188 2.98 13.14 13.68
C LEU A 188 4.03 14.09 13.10
N ARG A 189 3.66 14.94 12.14
CA ARG A 189 4.53 16.00 11.60
C ARG A 189 4.97 16.99 12.69
N ARG A 190 4.05 17.42 13.55
CA ARG A 190 4.36 18.32 14.67
C ARG A 190 5.33 17.69 15.68
N LEU A 191 5.25 16.38 15.87
CA LEU A 191 6.14 15.63 16.76
C LEU A 191 7.50 15.31 16.11
N GLY A 192 7.68 15.56 14.81
CA GLY A 192 8.92 15.27 14.09
C GLY A 192 9.09 13.80 13.72
N VAL A 193 7.99 13.07 13.54
CA VAL A 193 8.02 11.69 13.04
C VAL A 193 8.36 11.69 11.56
N ALA A 194 9.36 10.90 11.17
CA ALA A 194 9.75 10.75 9.77
C ALA A 194 8.74 9.90 8.99
N MET A 195 8.52 10.28 7.73
CA MET A 195 7.84 9.46 6.73
C MET A 195 8.88 9.03 5.72
N HIS A 196 9.16 7.73 5.66
CA HIS A 196 10.16 7.18 4.77
C HIS A 196 9.63 7.05 3.35
N ARG A 197 10.55 6.99 2.41
CA ARG A 197 10.29 6.70 1.00
C ARG A 197 10.98 5.42 0.64
N LEU A 198 10.40 4.71 -0.31
CA LEU A 198 11.06 3.53 -0.85
C LEU A 198 12.31 3.96 -1.60
N ARG A 199 13.41 3.22 -1.39
CA ARG A 199 14.64 3.38 -2.15
C ARG A 199 14.35 3.29 -3.64
N ASP A 200 14.93 4.20 -4.41
CA ASP A 200 14.84 4.24 -5.87
C ASP A 200 15.19 2.85 -6.46
N PRO A 201 14.32 2.25 -7.29
CA PRO A 201 14.58 0.95 -7.91
C PRO A 201 15.85 0.93 -8.79
N ASP A 202 16.27 2.08 -9.34
CA ASP A 202 17.49 2.19 -10.14
C ASP A 202 18.76 2.21 -9.26
N LYS A 203 18.62 2.48 -7.96
CA LYS A 203 19.72 2.49 -6.99
C LYS A 203 20.00 1.08 -6.49
N LEU A 204 20.80 0.34 -7.27
CA LEU A 204 21.24 -1.01 -6.93
C LEU A 204 21.89 -1.10 -5.54
N TYR A 205 21.64 -2.21 -4.84
CA TYR A 205 22.26 -2.52 -3.56
C TYR A 205 23.73 -2.89 -3.74
N GLN A 206 24.61 -2.30 -2.93
CA GLN A 206 26.04 -2.59 -3.00
C GLN A 206 26.54 -3.31 -1.75
N LYS A 207 27.31 -4.38 -1.95
CA LYS A 207 27.97 -5.05 -0.82
C LYS A 207 28.88 -4.05 -0.10
N GLY A 208 28.73 -3.97 1.22
CA GLY A 208 29.46 -3.06 2.11
C GLY A 208 28.82 -1.69 2.28
N GLU A 209 27.70 -1.42 1.59
CA GLU A 209 26.90 -0.20 1.74
C GLU A 209 26.45 -0.02 3.19
N ASP A 210 26.54 1.22 3.68
CA ASP A 210 26.14 1.56 5.05
C ASP A 210 24.62 1.58 5.14
N LEU A 211 24.11 0.91 6.17
CA LEU A 211 22.70 0.84 6.50
C LEU A 211 22.47 1.35 7.91
N LEU A 212 21.31 1.95 8.14
CA LEU A 212 20.84 2.38 9.44
C LEU A 212 19.58 1.59 9.82
N PHE A 213 19.60 0.97 10.99
CA PHE A 213 18.45 0.33 11.62
C PHE A 213 17.89 1.31 12.64
N ASP A 214 16.60 1.63 12.55
CA ASP A 214 15.94 2.59 13.45
C ASP A 214 14.66 1.96 14.03
N GLY A 215 14.56 1.84 15.35
CA GLY A 215 13.40 1.21 15.96
C GLY A 215 13.41 1.26 17.49
N PHE A 216 12.90 0.21 18.12
CA PHE A 216 12.90 0.06 19.58
C PHE A 216 13.54 -1.21 20.06
N VAL A 217 13.99 -1.14 21.30
CA VAL A 217 14.49 -2.27 22.09
C VAL A 217 13.70 -2.39 23.36
N VAL A 218 13.46 -3.63 23.76
CA VAL A 218 12.84 -3.97 25.03
C VAL A 218 13.96 -4.10 26.08
N SER A 219 13.96 -3.28 27.13
CA SER A 219 15.06 -3.27 28.11
C SER A 219 15.18 -4.55 28.94
N GLU A 220 14.07 -5.25 29.12
CA GLU A 220 14.03 -6.46 29.93
C GLU A 220 13.59 -7.62 29.03
N ARG A 221 14.37 -8.70 29.07
CA ARG A 221 13.97 -9.94 28.39
C ARG A 221 12.61 -10.37 28.91
N ASN A 222 11.73 -10.73 27.98
CA ASN A 222 10.43 -11.25 28.33
C ASN A 222 10.59 -12.55 29.12
N VAL A 223 10.27 -12.52 30.41
CA VAL A 223 10.38 -13.73 31.27
C VAL A 223 9.40 -14.81 30.76
N ALA A 224 8.31 -14.41 30.10
CA ALA A 224 7.33 -15.31 29.49
C ALA A 224 7.89 -16.13 28.31
N ASP A 225 8.97 -15.68 27.69
CA ASP A 225 9.65 -16.38 26.59
C ASP A 225 10.74 -17.34 27.11
N SER A 226 10.97 -17.39 28.43
CA SER A 226 11.85 -18.39 29.03
C SER A 226 11.15 -19.75 29.09
N GLU A 227 11.81 -20.81 28.61
CA GLU A 227 11.33 -22.20 28.76
C GLU A 227 11.04 -22.57 30.23
N SER A 228 11.65 -21.85 31.16
CA SER A 228 11.47 -21.98 32.60
C SER A 228 10.19 -21.36 33.17
N PHE A 229 9.32 -20.73 32.36
CA PHE A 229 8.03 -20.17 32.78
C PHE A 229 7.00 -21.26 33.10
N SER A 230 7.43 -22.28 33.84
CA SER A 230 6.61 -23.31 34.44
C SER A 230 5.97 -22.77 35.73
N ALA A 231 4.64 -22.81 35.80
CA ALA A 231 3.67 -22.75 36.91
C ALA A 231 3.94 -21.97 38.24
N ALA A 232 5.18 -21.78 38.69
CA ALA A 232 5.57 -21.20 39.98
C ALA A 232 5.60 -19.65 40.00
N ALA A 233 5.56 -18.97 38.85
CA ALA A 233 5.55 -17.50 38.77
C ALA A 233 4.21 -16.85 39.17
N SER A 234 3.18 -17.65 39.43
CA SER A 234 1.83 -17.21 39.82
C SER A 234 1.72 -16.58 41.23
N LYS A 235 2.85 -16.34 41.93
CA LYS A 235 2.87 -15.82 43.32
C LYS A 235 3.55 -14.46 43.51
N GLN A 236 4.06 -13.80 42.47
CA GLN A 236 4.66 -12.47 42.61
C GLN A 236 3.83 -11.39 41.91
N ASN A 237 3.23 -10.52 42.75
CA ASN A 237 2.65 -9.19 42.52
C ASN A 237 1.63 -8.99 41.39
N ASN A 238 0.41 -8.70 41.84
CA ASN A 238 -0.85 -8.42 41.14
C ASN A 238 -0.89 -7.12 40.31
N THR A 239 0.24 -6.57 39.87
CA THR A 239 0.25 -5.46 38.90
C THR A 239 0.50 -6.07 37.52
N ASN A 240 -0.58 -6.53 36.89
CA ASN A 240 -0.62 -7.19 35.58
C ASN A 240 -0.17 -6.30 34.40
N GLU A 241 0.39 -5.12 34.65
CA GLU A 241 0.83 -4.22 33.58
C GLU A 241 2.22 -4.66 33.09
N ASP A 242 2.36 -4.81 31.78
CA ASP A 242 3.66 -5.00 31.13
C ASP A 242 4.53 -3.75 31.38
N THR A 243 5.37 -3.81 32.41
CA THR A 243 6.25 -2.70 32.80
C THR A 243 7.50 -2.58 31.94
N ARG A 244 7.65 -3.43 30.90
CA ARG A 244 8.83 -3.37 30.03
C ARG A 244 8.88 -2.01 29.35
N VAL A 245 10.02 -1.35 29.49
CA VAL A 245 10.25 -0.04 28.88
C VAL A 245 10.85 -0.24 27.50
N PHE A 246 10.27 0.45 26.53
CA PHE A 246 10.70 0.41 25.14
C PHE A 246 11.57 1.62 24.88
N TYR A 247 12.82 1.39 24.47
CA TYR A 247 13.79 2.45 24.22
C TYR A 247 14.00 2.61 22.73
N PRO A 248 13.87 3.83 22.18
CA PRO A 248 14.36 4.14 20.85
C PRO A 248 15.80 3.67 20.69
N TYR A 249 16.07 2.99 19.59
CA TYR A 249 17.35 2.36 19.32
C TYR A 249 17.71 2.52 17.86
N THR A 250 18.98 2.87 17.62
CA THR A 250 19.52 3.00 16.28
C THR A 250 20.86 2.31 16.20
N GLU A 251 21.08 1.54 15.15
CA GLU A 251 22.35 0.83 14.92
C GLU A 251 22.82 1.01 13.49
N GLN A 252 24.13 1.13 13.31
CA GLN A 252 24.73 1.15 11.99
C GLN A 252 25.15 -0.26 11.60
N GLY A 253 24.90 -0.62 10.34
CA GLY A 253 25.40 -1.86 9.78
C GLY A 253 25.90 -1.69 8.36
N LYS A 254 26.34 -2.80 7.79
CA LYS A 254 26.80 -2.88 6.41
C LYS A 254 26.13 -4.05 5.71
N LEU A 255 25.64 -3.83 4.49
CA LEU A 255 25.12 -4.91 3.67
C LEU A 255 26.22 -5.94 3.41
N ALA A 256 26.06 -7.17 3.90
CA ALA A 256 27.10 -8.19 3.83
C ALA A 256 26.83 -9.22 2.74
N PHE A 257 25.59 -9.70 2.68
CA PHE A 257 25.17 -10.82 1.84
C PHE A 257 23.68 -10.68 1.50
N HIS A 258 23.24 -11.31 0.40
CA HIS A 258 21.82 -11.39 0.06
C HIS A 258 21.50 -12.72 -0.62
N THR A 259 20.26 -13.17 -0.43
CA THR A 259 19.59 -14.19 -1.24
C THR A 259 18.65 -13.50 -2.23
N ASN A 260 17.78 -14.26 -2.90
CA ASN A 260 16.76 -13.69 -3.78
C ASN A 260 15.66 -12.95 -3.02
N ASP A 261 15.48 -13.30 -1.75
CA ASP A 261 14.30 -12.97 -0.95
C ASP A 261 14.64 -12.27 0.37
N ARG A 262 15.90 -12.33 0.82
CA ARG A 262 16.36 -11.76 2.09
C ARG A 262 17.75 -11.17 1.98
N PHE A 263 17.95 -10.06 2.65
CA PHE A 263 19.23 -9.37 2.71
C PHE A 263 19.78 -9.50 4.13
N PHE A 264 21.11 -9.56 4.25
CA PHE A 264 21.81 -9.76 5.50
C PHE A 264 22.83 -8.65 5.70
N ALA A 265 22.73 -7.96 6.83
CA ALA A 265 23.65 -6.91 7.22
C ALA A 265 24.44 -7.30 8.47
N THR A 266 25.72 -6.94 8.47
CA THR A 266 26.57 -7.04 9.66
C THR A 266 26.43 -5.78 10.50
N THR A 267 26.25 -5.92 11.79
CA THR A 267 26.22 -4.85 12.80
C THR A 267 27.35 -5.06 13.82
N PRO A 268 27.79 -4.03 14.56
CA PRO A 268 28.82 -4.18 15.60
C PRO A 268 28.47 -5.24 16.64
N GLU A 269 27.21 -5.26 17.06
CA GLU A 269 26.61 -6.28 17.90
C GLU A 269 25.34 -6.82 17.23
N PRO A 270 24.94 -8.08 17.46
CA PRO A 270 23.67 -8.59 16.97
C PRO A 270 22.54 -7.66 17.37
N LEU A 271 21.64 -7.37 16.44
CA LEU A 271 20.53 -6.48 16.72
C LEU A 271 19.72 -7.01 17.92
N PRO A 272 19.31 -6.13 18.84
CA PRO A 272 18.49 -6.50 19.99
C PRO A 272 17.03 -6.85 19.63
N GLU A 273 16.37 -7.59 20.52
CA GLU A 273 14.93 -7.88 20.42
C GLU A 273 14.08 -6.59 20.45
N GLY A 274 13.01 -6.58 19.65
CA GLY A 274 12.12 -5.43 19.48
C GLY A 274 12.28 -4.69 18.14
N LEU A 275 13.39 -4.93 17.42
CA LEU A 275 13.66 -4.35 16.11
C LEU A 275 12.99 -5.08 14.94
N CYS A 276 12.34 -6.22 15.15
CA CYS A 276 11.54 -6.83 14.08
C CYS A 276 10.46 -5.83 13.62
N GLY A 277 10.34 -5.64 12.31
CA GLY A 277 9.46 -4.63 11.71
C GLY A 277 10.11 -3.24 11.57
N ALA A 278 11.34 -3.04 12.05
CA ALA A 278 12.05 -1.77 11.92
C ALA A 278 12.43 -1.45 10.47
N PRO A 279 12.41 -0.17 10.06
CA PRO A 279 12.95 0.26 8.78
C PRO A 279 14.47 0.06 8.73
N VAL A 280 14.95 -0.34 7.56
CA VAL A 280 16.37 -0.31 7.19
C VAL A 280 16.55 0.84 6.21
N LEU A 281 17.38 1.82 6.54
CA LEU A 281 17.59 3.03 5.76
C LEU A 281 19.00 3.07 5.17
N ASP A 282 19.18 3.71 4.02
CA ASP A 282 20.53 4.03 3.51
C ASP A 282 21.04 5.38 4.03
N GLN A 283 22.19 5.81 3.50
CA GLN A 283 22.81 7.10 3.84
C GLN A 283 21.96 8.32 3.45
N ASP A 284 21.02 8.18 2.51
CA ASP A 284 20.13 9.27 2.09
C ASP A 284 18.83 9.30 2.92
N GLY A 285 18.61 8.27 3.74
CA GLY A 285 17.41 8.10 4.56
C GLY A 285 16.27 7.39 3.83
N ASP A 286 16.55 6.81 2.66
CA ASP A 286 15.57 6.04 1.89
C ASP A 286 15.46 4.61 2.42
N LEU A 287 14.25 4.08 2.39
CA LEU A 287 13.91 2.74 2.89
C LEU A 287 14.47 1.67 1.96
N CYS A 288 15.51 1.01 2.45
CA CYS A 288 16.16 -0.16 1.87
C CYS A 288 15.43 -1.47 2.21
N GLY A 289 14.58 -1.48 3.24
CA GLY A 289 13.87 -2.69 3.63
C GLY A 289 13.27 -2.66 5.03
N THR A 290 12.83 -3.83 5.49
CA THR A 290 12.25 -4.05 6.83
C THR A 290 12.97 -5.18 7.54
N VAL A 291 13.42 -4.97 8.77
CA VAL A 291 14.01 -6.02 9.60
C VAL A 291 12.99 -7.16 9.80
N GLU A 292 13.37 -8.36 9.38
CA GLU A 292 12.56 -9.57 9.50
C GLU A 292 12.99 -10.38 10.73
N GLY A 293 14.29 -10.39 11.03
CA GLY A 293 14.80 -11.13 12.17
C GLY A 293 16.30 -11.00 12.39
N ILE A 294 16.77 -11.68 13.41
CA ILE A 294 18.16 -11.63 13.88
C ILE A 294 18.70 -13.04 13.82
N VAL A 295 19.81 -13.24 13.09
CA VAL A 295 20.42 -14.57 13.00
C VAL A 295 21.18 -14.86 14.30
N PRO A 296 20.95 -16.00 14.97
CA PRO A 296 21.65 -16.33 16.21
C PRO A 296 23.17 -16.32 16.04
N VAL A 297 23.89 -15.82 17.05
CA VAL A 297 25.37 -15.85 17.07
C VAL A 297 25.95 -17.28 17.05
N THR A 298 25.15 -18.26 17.41
CA THR A 298 25.48 -19.69 17.41
C THR A 298 25.16 -20.39 16.07
N HIS A 299 24.70 -19.65 15.05
CA HIS A 299 24.31 -20.21 13.77
C HIS A 299 25.48 -20.96 13.09
N LYS A 300 25.17 -22.12 12.48
CA LYS A 300 26.17 -23.02 11.87
C LYS A 300 26.99 -22.32 10.77
N ASP A 301 26.34 -21.48 9.97
CA ASP A 301 27.03 -20.62 9.00
C ASP A 301 27.54 -19.36 9.69
N LYS A 302 28.85 -19.32 9.94
CA LYS A 302 29.55 -18.20 10.58
C LYS A 302 29.45 -16.88 9.80
N ARG A 303 29.10 -16.91 8.52
CA ARG A 303 28.91 -15.70 7.70
C ARG A 303 27.59 -15.00 8.01
N LEU A 304 26.61 -15.75 8.51
CA LEU A 304 25.28 -15.25 8.85
C LEU A 304 25.12 -15.02 10.35
N ALA A 305 25.89 -15.72 11.18
CA ALA A 305 25.78 -15.64 12.64
C ALA A 305 25.87 -14.18 13.14
N GLY A 306 24.84 -13.75 13.87
CA GLY A 306 24.75 -12.38 14.42
C GLY A 306 24.28 -11.31 13.41
N SER A 307 24.07 -11.66 12.13
CA SER A 307 23.61 -10.71 11.13
C SER A 307 22.14 -10.34 11.31
N ALA A 308 21.79 -9.11 10.94
CA ALA A 308 20.41 -8.69 10.78
C ALA A 308 19.88 -9.19 9.43
N ALA A 309 18.76 -9.91 9.44
CA ALA A 309 18.05 -10.31 8.23
C ALA A 309 16.90 -9.33 7.96
N PHE A 310 16.78 -8.85 6.72
CA PHE A 310 15.74 -7.90 6.34
C PHE A 310 15.16 -8.19 4.95
N LEU A 311 13.88 -7.86 4.79
CA LEU A 311 13.19 -7.88 3.50
C LEU A 311 13.58 -6.62 2.71
N PRO A 312 14.18 -6.74 1.52
CA PRO A 312 14.60 -5.58 0.73
C PRO A 312 13.41 -4.77 0.20
N SER A 313 13.66 -3.49 -0.12
CA SER A 313 12.64 -2.50 -0.50
C SER A 313 11.75 -2.93 -1.66
N TYR A 314 12.29 -3.68 -2.64
CA TYR A 314 11.50 -4.13 -3.79
C TYR A 314 10.44 -5.18 -3.40
N ILE A 315 10.68 -5.97 -2.34
CA ILE A 315 9.66 -6.88 -1.79
C ILE A 315 8.60 -6.06 -1.04
N VAL A 316 9.02 -5.07 -0.26
CA VAL A 316 8.12 -4.15 0.45
C VAL A 316 7.24 -3.37 -0.54
N GLN A 317 7.82 -2.83 -1.62
CA GLN A 317 7.11 -2.15 -2.71
C GLN A 317 6.10 -3.08 -3.39
N SER A 318 6.49 -4.30 -3.74
CA SER A 318 5.58 -5.28 -4.37
C SER A 318 4.37 -5.58 -3.46
N PHE A 319 4.61 -5.64 -2.15
CA PHE A 319 3.54 -5.83 -1.18
C PHE A 319 2.64 -4.59 -1.04
N ILE A 320 3.22 -3.39 -0.98
CA ILE A 320 2.46 -2.13 -1.00
C ILE A 320 1.60 -2.07 -2.27
N ASP A 321 2.17 -2.36 -3.44
CA ASP A 321 1.45 -2.37 -4.72
C ASP A 321 0.25 -3.34 -4.70
N PHE A 322 0.41 -4.52 -4.10
CA PHE A 322 -0.67 -5.49 -3.94
C PHE A 322 -1.82 -4.90 -3.09
N VAL A 323 -1.50 -4.30 -1.95
CA VAL A 323 -2.49 -3.70 -1.04
C VAL A 323 -3.16 -2.50 -1.68
N GLU A 324 -2.37 -1.58 -2.24
CA GLU A 324 -2.86 -0.38 -2.90
C GLU A 324 -3.78 -0.72 -4.08
N ARG A 325 -3.46 -1.74 -4.88
CA ARG A 325 -4.33 -2.19 -5.97
C ARG A 325 -5.67 -2.69 -5.45
N GLY A 326 -5.68 -3.43 -4.34
CA GLY A 326 -6.90 -3.89 -3.68
C GLY A 326 -7.74 -2.73 -3.15
N LEU A 327 -7.11 -1.75 -2.51
CA LEU A 327 -7.77 -0.52 -2.04
C LEU A 327 -8.35 0.29 -3.20
N LEU A 328 -7.58 0.46 -4.29
CA LEU A 328 -8.02 1.16 -5.48
C LEU A 328 -9.27 0.51 -6.07
N GLN A 329 -9.32 -0.83 -6.12
CA GLN A 329 -10.48 -1.57 -6.61
C GLN A 329 -11.74 -1.34 -5.77
N GLN A 330 -11.59 -1.08 -4.46
CA GLN A 330 -12.70 -0.76 -3.57
C GLN A 330 -13.17 0.69 -3.71
N ILE A 331 -12.25 1.62 -3.95
CA ILE A 331 -12.53 3.06 -4.07
C ILE A 331 -13.14 3.40 -5.44
N MET A 332 -12.65 2.76 -6.50
CA MET A 332 -12.92 3.15 -7.88
C MET A 332 -14.01 2.29 -8.55
N PRO A 333 -14.91 2.88 -9.36
CA PRO A 333 -15.79 2.11 -10.24
C PRO A 333 -15.03 1.11 -11.12
N LYS A 334 -15.61 -0.07 -11.34
CA LYS A 334 -14.93 -1.20 -12.01
C LYS A 334 -14.36 -0.84 -13.39
N ASP A 335 -15.11 -0.08 -14.18
CA ASP A 335 -14.72 0.39 -15.52
C ASP A 335 -13.50 1.32 -15.48
N LEU A 336 -13.45 2.25 -14.52
CA LEU A 336 -12.29 3.11 -14.31
C LEU A 336 -11.09 2.31 -13.78
N PHE A 337 -11.31 1.35 -12.88
CA PHE A 337 -10.24 0.48 -12.38
C PHE A 337 -9.62 -0.35 -13.52
N ASP A 338 -10.45 -0.93 -14.40
CA ASP A 338 -9.99 -1.70 -15.56
C ASP A 338 -9.17 -0.81 -16.54
N LEU A 339 -9.54 0.47 -16.69
CA LEU A 339 -8.76 1.46 -17.45
C LEU A 339 -7.40 1.75 -16.82
N VAL A 340 -7.33 1.92 -15.49
CA VAL A 340 -6.06 2.13 -14.76
C VAL A 340 -5.15 0.91 -14.89
N VAL A 341 -5.69 -0.31 -14.71
CA VAL A 341 -4.94 -1.56 -14.89
C VAL A 341 -4.38 -1.66 -16.31
N THR A 342 -5.19 -1.31 -17.32
CA THR A 342 -4.76 -1.29 -18.72
C THR A 342 -3.64 -0.27 -18.92
N ALA A 343 -3.84 0.95 -18.42
CA ALA A 343 -2.86 2.03 -18.56
C ALA A 343 -1.52 1.71 -17.89
N LYS A 344 -1.53 1.07 -16.71
CA LYS A 344 -0.29 0.60 -16.05
C LYS A 344 0.42 -0.50 -16.84
N LYS A 345 -0.33 -1.43 -17.45
CA LYS A 345 0.24 -2.52 -18.26
C LYS A 345 0.79 -2.04 -19.61
N THR A 346 0.13 -1.08 -20.25
CA THR A 346 0.50 -0.59 -21.59
C THR A 346 1.29 0.71 -21.57
N ASN A 347 1.48 1.30 -20.38
CA ASN A 347 2.12 2.59 -20.16
C ASN A 347 1.48 3.72 -21.01
N SER A 348 0.17 3.67 -21.22
CA SER A 348 -0.56 4.61 -22.07
C SER A 348 -2.01 4.80 -21.63
N ILE A 349 -2.42 6.06 -21.43
CA ILE A 349 -3.82 6.43 -21.13
C ILE A 349 -4.62 6.30 -22.43
N GLY A 350 -5.51 5.32 -22.51
CA GLY A 350 -6.26 5.00 -23.74
C GLY A 350 -5.53 4.04 -24.69
N GLY A 351 -4.42 3.44 -24.25
CA GLY A 351 -3.60 2.53 -25.03
C GLY A 351 -4.17 1.13 -25.15
N GLY A 352 -5.24 1.02 -25.94
CA GLY A 352 -5.71 -0.20 -26.58
C GLY A 352 -5.84 0.02 -28.09
N PHE A 353 -4.82 0.57 -28.75
CA PHE A 353 -4.67 0.40 -30.20
C PHE A 353 -3.32 -0.25 -30.48
N PHE A 354 -3.41 -1.56 -30.70
CA PHE A 354 -2.44 -2.40 -31.35
C PHE A 354 -1.68 -1.64 -32.45
N LYS A 355 -0.35 -1.73 -32.48
CA LYS A 355 0.41 -1.24 -33.63
C LYS A 355 0.23 -2.24 -34.76
N LYS A 356 -0.33 -1.79 -35.90
CA LYS A 356 -0.24 -2.53 -37.16
C LYS A 356 1.24 -2.59 -37.57
N ASP A 357 1.70 -3.76 -38.00
CA ASP A 357 2.97 -3.86 -38.70
C ASP A 357 2.90 -3.17 -40.06
N LYS A 358 4.02 -3.16 -40.77
CA LYS A 358 4.17 -2.49 -42.07
C LYS A 358 3.25 -3.08 -43.16
N ASP A 359 2.67 -4.26 -42.92
CA ASP A 359 1.75 -4.96 -43.81
C ASP A 359 0.30 -4.89 -43.32
N GLY A 360 0.03 -4.11 -42.26
CA GLY A 360 -1.32 -3.89 -41.73
C GLY A 360 -1.81 -4.96 -40.75
N LYS A 361 -0.97 -5.90 -40.33
CA LYS A 361 -1.32 -6.98 -39.37
C LYS A 361 -0.93 -6.64 -37.94
N TYR A 362 -1.78 -7.06 -37.00
CA TYR A 362 -1.51 -6.94 -35.57
C TYR A 362 -0.73 -8.16 -35.08
N THR A 363 0.42 -7.95 -34.44
CA THR A 363 1.23 -9.00 -33.81
C THR A 363 1.20 -8.79 -32.28
N GLY A 364 0.77 -9.73 -31.42
CA GLY A 364 0.11 -11.01 -31.62
C GLY A 364 -0.64 -11.45 -30.34
N LEU A 365 -1.62 -12.35 -30.55
CA LEU A 365 -2.46 -13.09 -29.58
C LEU A 365 -3.41 -12.19 -28.75
N THR A 366 -4.72 -12.26 -28.89
CA THR A 366 -5.61 -13.41 -29.10
C THR A 366 -6.68 -13.15 -30.15
N ASP A 367 -7.18 -14.24 -30.71
CA ASP A 367 -8.16 -14.32 -31.78
C ASP A 367 -9.35 -13.37 -31.57
N VAL A 368 -9.69 -12.58 -32.60
CA VAL A 368 -10.80 -11.62 -32.56
C VAL A 368 -12.12 -12.37 -32.41
N GLU A 369 -12.19 -13.60 -32.93
CA GLU A 369 -13.35 -14.49 -32.76
C GLU A 369 -13.47 -14.94 -31.29
N GLU A 370 -12.37 -15.32 -30.63
CA GLU A 370 -12.38 -15.69 -29.20
C GLU A 370 -12.72 -14.50 -28.28
N ALA A 371 -12.25 -13.29 -28.60
CA ALA A 371 -12.57 -12.09 -27.83
C ALA A 371 -14.04 -11.68 -28.00
N TYR A 372 -14.59 -11.85 -29.20
CA TYR A 372 -16.00 -11.60 -29.50
C TYR A 372 -16.90 -12.66 -28.84
N ASP A 373 -16.54 -13.94 -28.94
CA ASP A 373 -17.28 -15.05 -28.33
C ASP A 373 -17.26 -14.99 -26.81
N SER A 374 -16.13 -14.58 -26.20
CA SER A 374 -16.03 -14.34 -24.76
C SER A 374 -16.89 -13.15 -24.30
N ALA A 375 -16.99 -12.09 -25.10
CA ALA A 375 -17.86 -10.96 -24.84
C ALA A 375 -19.35 -11.35 -24.95
N LEU A 376 -19.72 -12.16 -25.94
CA LEU A 376 -21.07 -12.70 -26.09
C LEU A 376 -21.45 -13.65 -24.95
N ASP A 377 -20.54 -14.54 -24.53
CA ASP A 377 -20.76 -15.45 -23.39
C ASP A 377 -20.95 -14.66 -22.07
N THR A 378 -20.21 -13.57 -21.90
CA THR A 378 -20.37 -12.66 -20.75
C THR A 378 -21.72 -11.93 -20.78
N LEU A 379 -22.20 -11.50 -21.95
CA LEU A 379 -23.52 -10.88 -22.11
C LEU A 379 -24.64 -11.89 -21.85
N GLN A 380 -24.51 -13.12 -22.36
CA GLN A 380 -25.50 -14.17 -22.18
C GLN A 380 -25.67 -14.57 -20.71
N LYS A 381 -24.59 -14.53 -19.91
CA LYS A 381 -24.63 -14.82 -18.47
C LYS A 381 -25.25 -13.69 -17.63
N ARG A 382 -25.20 -12.44 -18.11
CA ARG A 382 -25.62 -11.26 -17.33
C ARG A 382 -27.07 -10.83 -17.57
N TYR A 383 -27.62 -11.14 -18.74
CA TYR A 383 -28.95 -10.65 -19.16
C TYR A 383 -29.91 -11.81 -19.35
N THR A 384 -31.22 -11.53 -19.23
CA THR A 384 -32.23 -12.54 -19.56
C THR A 384 -32.16 -12.91 -21.06
N PRO A 385 -32.63 -14.10 -21.46
CA PRO A 385 -32.59 -14.52 -22.87
C PRO A 385 -33.24 -13.52 -23.83
N GLU A 386 -34.34 -12.87 -23.41
CA GLU A 386 -35.02 -11.84 -24.18
C GLU A 386 -34.19 -10.55 -24.32
N GLU A 387 -33.54 -10.12 -23.25
CA GLU A 387 -32.65 -8.94 -23.24
C GLU A 387 -31.38 -9.19 -24.04
N TYR A 388 -30.75 -10.35 -23.87
CA TYR A 388 -29.58 -10.77 -24.66
C TYR A 388 -29.91 -10.78 -26.15
N LYS A 389 -31.05 -11.37 -26.53
CA LYS A 389 -31.50 -11.40 -27.94
C LYS A 389 -31.74 -9.99 -28.51
N ALA A 390 -32.27 -9.06 -27.70
CA ALA A 390 -32.44 -7.67 -28.12
C ALA A 390 -31.10 -6.94 -28.30
N ILE A 391 -30.14 -7.16 -27.39
CA ILE A 391 -28.80 -6.58 -27.44
C ILE A 391 -28.03 -7.12 -28.65
N SER A 392 -27.97 -8.44 -28.82
CA SER A 392 -27.24 -9.06 -29.94
C SER A 392 -27.81 -8.66 -31.29
N LYS A 393 -29.15 -8.56 -31.41
CA LYS A 393 -29.79 -8.07 -32.64
C LYS A 393 -29.40 -6.61 -32.94
N THR A 394 -29.32 -5.76 -31.92
CA THR A 394 -28.89 -4.36 -32.10
C THR A 394 -27.43 -4.30 -32.58
N ILE A 395 -26.55 -5.13 -32.04
CA ILE A 395 -25.15 -5.23 -32.49
C ILE A 395 -25.04 -5.71 -33.94
N GLU A 396 -25.86 -6.70 -34.33
CA GLU A 396 -25.91 -7.19 -35.72
C GLU A 396 -26.44 -6.13 -36.69
N ASP A 397 -27.48 -5.39 -36.30
CA ASP A 397 -28.07 -4.31 -37.10
C ASP A 397 -27.07 -3.15 -37.26
N GLU A 398 -26.35 -2.75 -36.20
CA GLU A 398 -25.27 -1.75 -36.27
C GLU A 398 -24.12 -2.21 -37.18
N ARG A 399 -23.70 -3.47 -37.05
CA ARG A 399 -22.64 -4.04 -37.89
C ARG A 399 -23.03 -4.00 -39.37
N LYS A 400 -24.28 -4.36 -39.68
CA LYS A 400 -24.79 -4.33 -41.05
C LYS A 400 -24.85 -2.91 -41.59
N GLU A 401 -25.31 -1.95 -40.79
CA GLU A 401 -25.38 -0.54 -41.18
C GLU A 401 -23.98 0.07 -41.41
N VAL A 402 -22.98 -0.26 -40.58
CA VAL A 402 -21.59 0.13 -40.79
C VAL A 402 -21.07 -0.38 -42.13
N LEU A 403 -21.31 -1.66 -42.45
CA LEU A 403 -20.88 -2.26 -43.71
C LEU A 403 -21.59 -1.63 -44.92
N GLU A 404 -22.90 -1.39 -44.84
CA GLU A 404 -23.66 -0.74 -45.91
C GLU A 404 -23.21 0.71 -46.17
N ILE A 405 -22.89 1.47 -45.12
CA ILE A 405 -22.34 2.83 -45.24
C ILE A 405 -20.95 2.78 -45.86
N MET A 406 -20.09 1.86 -45.42
CA MET A 406 -18.76 1.71 -45.99
C MET A 406 -18.81 1.39 -47.49
N ASP A 407 -19.69 0.47 -47.89
CA ASP A 407 -19.84 0.06 -49.30
C ASP A 407 -20.40 1.18 -50.18
N LYS A 408 -21.29 2.02 -49.63
CA LYS A 408 -21.99 3.05 -50.40
C LYS A 408 -21.27 4.39 -50.46
N GLU A 409 -20.70 4.83 -49.34
CA GLU A 409 -20.17 6.19 -49.17
C GLU A 409 -18.63 6.20 -49.14
N GLY A 410 -18.00 5.08 -48.80
CA GLY A 410 -16.58 5.06 -48.43
C GLY A 410 -16.28 5.91 -47.19
N GLY A 411 -15.07 5.79 -46.65
CA GLY A 411 -14.63 6.55 -45.47
C GLY A 411 -13.80 5.72 -44.51
N GLU A 412 -13.30 6.36 -43.45
CA GLU A 412 -12.57 5.65 -42.40
C GLU A 412 -13.55 4.85 -41.52
N LEU A 413 -13.24 3.58 -41.26
CA LEU A 413 -14.07 2.66 -40.48
C LEU A 413 -14.42 3.25 -39.10
N ASP A 414 -13.47 3.90 -38.43
CA ASP A 414 -13.67 4.43 -37.08
C ASP A 414 -14.64 5.62 -37.06
N GLU A 415 -14.58 6.49 -38.08
CA GLU A 415 -15.54 7.60 -38.25
C GLU A 415 -16.95 7.06 -38.54
N ILE A 416 -17.06 6.01 -39.38
CA ILE A 416 -18.34 5.38 -39.71
C ILE A 416 -18.94 4.68 -38.48
N ILE A 417 -18.12 3.94 -37.71
CA ILE A 417 -18.54 3.30 -36.45
C ILE A 417 -19.01 4.36 -35.46
N ALA A 418 -18.25 5.46 -35.29
CA ALA A 418 -18.63 6.55 -34.39
C ALA A 418 -19.97 7.18 -34.82
N ARG A 419 -20.18 7.35 -36.13
CA ARG A 419 -21.42 7.90 -36.69
C ARG A 419 -22.62 6.98 -36.48
N VAL A 420 -22.47 5.67 -36.71
CA VAL A 420 -23.55 4.69 -36.49
C VAL A 420 -23.88 4.58 -35.01
N ARG A 421 -22.88 4.50 -34.13
CA ARG A 421 -23.09 4.47 -32.67
C ARG A 421 -23.77 5.72 -32.14
N ALA A 422 -23.38 6.90 -32.63
CA ALA A 422 -24.04 8.16 -32.27
C ALA A 422 -25.53 8.15 -32.68
N LYS A 423 -25.84 7.61 -33.86
CA LYS A 423 -27.22 7.45 -34.34
C LYS A 423 -28.00 6.43 -33.49
N THR A 424 -27.43 5.29 -33.14
CA THR A 424 -28.10 4.31 -32.27
C THR A 424 -28.38 4.87 -30.88
N LEU A 425 -27.43 5.62 -30.31
CA LEU A 425 -27.62 6.30 -29.02
C LEU A 425 -28.76 7.33 -29.08
N GLN A 426 -28.84 8.13 -30.16
CA GLN A 426 -29.96 9.05 -30.36
C GLN A 426 -31.30 8.32 -30.47
N ILE A 427 -31.36 7.21 -31.22
CA ILE A 427 -32.58 6.39 -31.32
C ILE A 427 -32.95 5.82 -29.95
N ARG A 428 -31.98 5.33 -29.17
CA ARG A 428 -32.20 4.82 -27.82
C ARG A 428 -32.73 5.90 -26.88
N GLU A 429 -32.17 7.11 -26.92
CA GLU A 429 -32.65 8.25 -26.14
C GLU A 429 -34.08 8.64 -26.54
N MET A 430 -34.38 8.66 -27.84
CA MET A 430 -35.74 8.91 -28.34
C MET A 430 -36.74 7.84 -27.88
N VAL A 431 -36.36 6.57 -27.89
CA VAL A 431 -37.21 5.46 -27.41
C VAL A 431 -37.44 5.58 -25.90
N MET A 432 -36.41 5.91 -25.12
CA MET A 432 -36.53 6.10 -23.67
C MET A 432 -37.38 7.33 -23.31
N ASP A 433 -37.25 8.43 -24.05
CA ASP A 433 -38.11 9.62 -23.88
C ASP A 433 -39.58 9.33 -24.22
N GLN A 434 -39.84 8.57 -25.29
CA GLN A 434 -41.21 8.14 -25.62
C GLN A 434 -41.80 7.16 -24.61
N TYR A 435 -40.96 6.32 -23.99
CA TYR A 435 -41.34 5.44 -22.90
C TYR A 435 -41.69 6.23 -21.63
N GLN A 436 -40.84 7.17 -21.22
CA GLN A 436 -41.09 8.04 -20.06
C GLN A 436 -42.37 8.89 -20.25
N LYS A 437 -42.69 9.26 -21.50
CA LYS A 437 -43.93 9.96 -21.87
C LYS A 437 -45.16 9.03 -22.00
N GLY A 438 -45.02 7.74 -21.69
CA GLY A 438 -46.14 6.78 -21.62
C GLY A 438 -46.73 6.36 -22.97
N LYS A 439 -46.06 6.66 -24.09
CA LYS A 439 -46.56 6.36 -25.46
C LYS A 439 -46.28 4.92 -25.91
N ILE A 440 -45.35 4.23 -25.27
CA ILE A 440 -45.01 2.83 -25.55
C ILE A 440 -45.32 2.01 -24.30
N LYS A 441 -46.34 1.14 -24.37
CA LYS A 441 -46.67 0.18 -23.31
C LYS A 441 -46.24 -1.22 -23.71
N PHE A 442 -45.34 -1.83 -22.95
CA PHE A 442 -45.07 -3.26 -23.05
C PHE A 442 -46.07 -4.06 -22.21
N PRO A 443 -46.42 -5.29 -22.60
CA PRO A 443 -47.36 -6.11 -21.85
C PRO A 443 -46.81 -6.37 -20.44
N SER A 444 -47.62 -6.06 -19.43
CA SER A 444 -47.32 -6.36 -18.03
C SER A 444 -47.30 -7.87 -17.83
N LYS A 445 -46.25 -8.40 -17.20
CA LYS A 445 -46.29 -9.71 -16.56
C LYS A 445 -47.19 -9.68 -15.34
#